data_AF-A0A399I950-F1
#
_entry.id   AF-A0A399I950-F1
#
_cell.length_a   1.000
_cell.length_b   1.000
_cell.length_c   1.000
_cell.angle_alpha   90.00
_cell.angle_beta   90.00
_cell.angle_gamma   90.00
#
_symmetry.space_group_name_H-M   'P 1'
#
loop_
_entity.id
_entity.type
_entity.pdbx_description
1 polymer ?
#
loop_
_entity_poly.entity_id
_entity_poly.type
_entity_poly.pdbx_seq_one_letter_code
_entity_poly.pdbx_strand_id
1 'polypeptide(L)'
;MVAEIKKGKYVYYHCTQNKGKCGKTYVREEELERQFHASLRAIHLDLDSRECLLAALRESHADKMRYHNQILASLQDEIKRLQHRLDAMYIDHLDGKVDPVFYEKKKREWRREQDALQRKMTRHHNADTSYIDEGVRLLELTQDAVITYKNQNMNEKRSLLKIVHSNSIWKDGTLSTEYRKPFDLLAVTNHDYQQKKVTFQTKSDLCTIWLPSADSNHGHGD
;
A
#
# COMPACT_ATOMS: atom_id res chain seq x y z
N MET A 1 24.54 5.59 15.78
CA MET A 1 25.52 6.68 15.98
C MET A 1 24.97 7.65 17.02
N VAL A 2 25.82 8.43 17.68
CA VAL A 2 25.44 9.45 18.66
C VAL A 2 26.02 10.80 18.23
N ALA A 3 25.26 11.87 18.45
CA ALA A 3 25.64 13.24 18.14
C ALA A 3 26.46 13.86 19.28
N GLU A 4 27.47 14.65 18.93
CA GLU A 4 28.29 15.45 19.83
C GLU A 4 28.42 16.87 19.26
N ILE A 5 28.18 17.89 20.10
CA ILE A 5 28.32 19.30 19.71
C ILE A 5 29.75 19.74 20.01
N LYS A 6 30.46 20.21 18.97
CA LYS A 6 31.80 20.79 19.05
C LYS A 6 31.74 22.29 18.86
N LYS A 7 32.48 23.02 19.70
CA LYS A 7 32.61 24.49 19.66
C LYS A 7 31.26 25.23 19.69
N GLY A 8 30.27 24.67 20.40
CA GLY A 8 28.92 25.25 20.55
C GLY A 8 28.10 25.39 19.26
N LYS A 9 28.60 24.92 18.10
CA LYS A 9 28.00 25.19 16.79
C LYS A 9 27.98 23.97 15.87
N TYR A 10 28.99 23.11 15.91
CA TYR A 10 29.14 22.04 14.92
C TYR A 10 28.69 20.70 15.49
N VAL A 11 27.75 20.04 14.83
CA VAL A 11 27.28 18.70 15.22
C VAL A 11 28.06 17.64 14.47
N TYR A 12 28.65 16.71 15.22
CA TYR A 12 29.34 15.55 14.68
C TYR A 12 28.69 14.27 15.19
N TYR A 13 28.56 13.28 14.31
CA TYR A 13 28.11 11.95 14.68
C TYR A 13 29.29 11.00 14.75
N HIS A 14 29.30 10.15 15.76
CA HIS A 14 30.27 9.08 15.90
C HIS A 14 29.58 7.77 16.25
N CYS A 15 30.28 6.68 15.98
CA CYS A 15 29.81 5.35 16.29
C CYS A 15 30.08 5.03 17.78
N THR A 16 29.09 4.44 18.45
CA THR A 16 29.14 4.09 19.88
C THR A 16 29.80 2.73 20.14
N GLN A 17 30.23 2.02 19.09
CA GLN A 17 30.82 0.68 19.15
C GLN A 17 29.92 -0.43 19.71
N ASN A 18 28.61 -0.15 19.90
CA ASN A 18 27.66 -1.11 20.49
C ASN A 18 27.37 -2.35 19.62
N LYS A 19 27.70 -2.29 18.32
CA LYS A 19 27.53 -3.40 17.36
C LYS A 19 28.88 -3.86 16.75
N GLY A 20 29.98 -3.62 17.45
CA GLY A 20 31.34 -3.97 17.00
C GLY A 20 32.24 -2.75 16.74
N LYS A 21 33.52 -3.02 16.47
CA LYS A 21 34.51 -1.97 16.18
C LYS A 21 34.22 -1.33 14.84
N CYS A 22 33.87 -0.05 14.88
CA CYS A 22 33.78 0.84 13.74
C CYS A 22 35.08 1.66 13.65
N GLY A 23 35.52 2.00 12.43
CA GLY A 23 36.57 3.00 12.26
C GLY A 23 36.20 4.26 13.03
N LYS A 24 37.15 4.88 13.75
CA LYS A 24 36.95 6.09 14.58
C LYS A 24 36.73 7.33 13.71
N THR A 25 35.77 7.28 12.81
CA THR A 25 35.48 8.34 11.85
C THR A 25 34.33 9.16 12.38
N TYR A 26 34.62 10.39 12.77
CA TYR A 26 33.58 11.39 13.02
C TYR A 26 33.04 11.88 11.68
N VAL A 27 31.73 12.01 11.56
CA VAL A 27 31.08 12.59 10.38
C VAL A 27 30.35 13.86 10.77
N ARG A 28 30.45 14.90 9.95
CA ARG A 28 29.66 16.14 10.13
C ARG A 28 28.20 15.86 9.81
N GLU A 29 27.29 16.47 10.57
CA GLU A 29 25.85 16.39 10.31
C GLU A 29 25.49 16.75 8.87
N GLU A 30 26.10 17.79 8.32
CA GLU A 30 25.93 18.26 6.93
C GLU A 30 26.13 17.14 5.90
N GLU A 31 27.09 16.24 6.13
CA GLU A 31 27.37 15.14 5.19
C GLU A 31 26.33 14.03 5.29
N LEU A 32 25.85 13.72 6.50
CA LEU A 32 24.72 12.82 6.69
C LEU A 32 23.46 13.39 6.04
N GLU A 33 23.16 14.68 6.27
CA GLU A 33 22.01 15.34 5.67
C GLU A 33 22.08 15.31 4.14
N ARG A 34 23.26 15.52 3.55
CA ARG A 34 23.48 15.45 2.10
C ARG A 34 23.14 14.07 1.54
N GLN A 35 23.61 12.99 2.17
CA GLN A 35 23.37 11.62 1.71
C GLN A 35 21.91 11.19 1.93
N PHE A 36 21.30 11.54 3.07
CA PHE A 36 19.87 11.31 3.28
C PHE A 36 19.01 12.07 2.27
N HIS A 37 19.35 13.32 1.97
CA HIS A 37 18.64 14.09 0.95
C HIS A 37 18.79 13.48 -0.45
N ALA A 38 19.94 12.88 -0.78
CA ALA A 38 20.11 12.12 -2.02
C ALA A 38 19.19 10.88 -2.06
N SER A 39 19.12 10.12 -0.96
CA SER A 39 18.19 8.98 -0.81
C SER A 39 16.74 9.40 -0.99
N LEU A 40 16.33 10.53 -0.41
CA LEU A 40 14.97 11.05 -0.54
C LEU A 40 14.66 11.52 -1.97
N ARG A 41 15.64 12.09 -2.70
CA ARG A 41 15.44 12.48 -4.10
C ARG A 41 15.18 11.30 -5.03
N ALA A 42 15.71 10.11 -4.73
CA ALA A 42 15.46 8.93 -5.55
C ALA A 42 13.97 8.52 -5.59
N ILE A 43 13.21 8.83 -4.53
CA ILE A 43 11.77 8.56 -4.45
C ILE A 43 10.92 9.78 -4.78
N HIS A 44 11.54 10.92 -5.11
CA HIS A 44 10.81 12.11 -5.52
C HIS A 44 10.34 11.97 -6.97
N LEU A 45 9.04 12.09 -7.16
CA LEU A 45 8.40 12.05 -8.46
C LEU A 45 8.26 13.47 -8.99
N ASP A 46 8.60 13.66 -10.27
CA ASP A 46 8.19 14.87 -10.97
C ASP A 46 6.67 14.89 -11.18
N LEU A 47 6.14 16.05 -11.60
CA LEU A 47 4.70 16.24 -11.76
C LEU A 47 4.09 15.20 -12.70
N ASP A 48 4.75 14.91 -13.82
CA ASP A 48 4.30 13.94 -14.81
C ASP A 48 4.23 12.52 -14.24
N SER A 49 5.28 12.07 -13.55
CA SER A 49 5.34 10.74 -12.93
C SER A 49 4.30 10.59 -11.84
N ARG A 50 4.09 11.65 -11.04
CA ARG A 50 3.05 11.69 -10.01
C ARG A 50 1.66 11.55 -10.63
N GLU A 51 1.36 12.29 -11.68
CA GLU A 51 0.08 12.20 -12.40
C GLU A 51 -0.14 10.80 -12.97
N CYS A 52 0.87 10.22 -13.65
CA CYS A 52 0.81 8.86 -14.17
C CYS A 52 0.53 7.84 -13.06
N LEU A 53 1.26 7.90 -11.95
CA LEU A 53 1.11 6.97 -10.83
C LEU A 53 -0.27 7.10 -10.17
N LEU A 54 -0.74 8.33 -9.93
CA LEU A 54 -2.08 8.55 -9.35
C LEU A 54 -3.18 8.04 -10.29
N ALA A 55 -3.04 8.24 -11.60
CA ALA A 55 -3.98 7.70 -12.58
C ALA A 55 -3.99 6.15 -12.55
N ALA A 56 -2.81 5.51 -12.60
CA ALA A 56 -2.65 4.07 -12.54
C ALA A 56 -3.25 3.46 -11.25
N LEU A 57 -3.01 4.08 -10.11
CA LEU A 57 -3.56 3.65 -8.82
C LEU A 57 -5.09 3.77 -8.79
N ARG A 58 -5.64 4.87 -9.31
CA ARG A 58 -7.10 5.09 -9.36
C ARG A 58 -7.79 4.10 -10.30
N GLU A 59 -7.22 3.84 -11.47
CA GLU A 59 -7.76 2.89 -12.43
C GLU A 59 -7.75 1.46 -11.87
N SER A 60 -6.60 1.01 -11.36
CA SER A 60 -6.49 -0.32 -10.73
C SER A 60 -7.44 -0.47 -9.54
N HIS A 61 -7.63 0.60 -8.77
CA HIS A 61 -8.56 0.60 -7.65
C HIS A 61 -10.01 0.55 -8.12
N ALA A 62 -10.40 1.34 -9.13
CA ALA A 62 -11.76 1.37 -9.65
C ALA A 62 -12.21 0.00 -10.16
N ASP A 63 -11.32 -0.73 -10.85
CA ASP A 63 -11.64 -2.07 -11.35
C ASP A 63 -11.73 -3.11 -10.23
N LYS A 64 -10.81 -3.08 -9.26
CA LYS A 64 -10.88 -3.92 -8.06
C LYS A 64 -12.16 -3.66 -7.27
N MET A 65 -12.51 -2.39 -7.06
CA MET A 65 -13.73 -1.98 -6.37
C MET A 65 -14.98 -2.43 -7.10
N ARG A 66 -15.00 -2.33 -8.44
CA ARG A 66 -16.13 -2.80 -9.24
C ARG A 66 -16.31 -4.31 -9.10
N TYR A 67 -15.23 -5.08 -9.25
CA TYR A 67 -15.25 -6.53 -9.10
C TYR A 67 -15.67 -6.95 -7.68
N HIS A 68 -15.10 -6.29 -6.67
CA HIS A 68 -15.43 -6.51 -5.26
C HIS A 68 -16.92 -6.25 -4.98
N ASN A 69 -17.43 -5.09 -5.42
CA ASN A 69 -18.83 -4.71 -5.24
C ASN A 69 -19.78 -5.68 -5.98
N GLN A 70 -19.41 -6.17 -7.16
CA GLN A 70 -20.17 -7.19 -7.88
C GLN A 70 -20.26 -8.51 -7.09
N ILE A 71 -19.15 -8.97 -6.50
CA ILE A 71 -19.15 -10.15 -5.65
C ILE A 71 -20.06 -9.94 -4.44
N LEU A 72 -19.92 -8.82 -3.73
CA LEU A 72 -20.76 -8.53 -2.57
C LEU A 72 -22.25 -8.47 -2.93
N ALA A 73 -22.61 -7.81 -4.02
CA ALA A 73 -23.97 -7.75 -4.52
C ALA A 73 -24.52 -9.15 -4.82
N SER A 74 -23.75 -9.99 -5.52
CA SER A 74 -24.16 -11.36 -5.85
C SER A 74 -24.40 -12.24 -4.60
N LEU A 75 -23.54 -12.12 -3.59
CA LEU A 75 -23.69 -12.85 -2.33
C LEU A 75 -24.93 -12.38 -1.56
N GLN A 76 -25.18 -11.07 -1.56
CA GLN A 76 -26.32 -10.47 -0.89
C GLN A 76 -27.64 -10.85 -1.56
N ASP A 77 -27.67 -10.90 -2.89
CA ASP A 77 -28.85 -11.36 -3.64
C ASP A 77 -29.14 -12.85 -3.41
N GLU A 78 -28.10 -13.68 -3.29
CA GLU A 78 -28.27 -15.10 -2.94
C GLU A 78 -28.85 -15.27 -1.52
N ILE A 79 -28.36 -14.51 -0.54
CA ILE A 79 -28.91 -14.51 0.83
C ILE A 79 -30.38 -14.09 0.84
N LYS A 80 -30.74 -13.04 0.09
CA LYS A 80 -32.14 -12.59 -0.06
C LYS A 80 -33.00 -13.66 -0.71
N ARG A 81 -32.50 -14.33 -1.75
CA ARG A 81 -33.21 -15.42 -2.43
C ARG A 81 -33.54 -16.56 -1.46
N LEU A 82 -32.57 -16.97 -0.64
CA LEU A 82 -32.79 -17.99 0.40
C LEU A 82 -33.79 -17.52 1.46
N GLN A 83 -33.73 -16.24 1.85
CA GLN A 83 -34.67 -15.67 2.80
C GLN A 83 -36.10 -15.70 2.25
N HIS A 84 -36.31 -15.25 1.01
CA HIS A 84 -37.62 -15.32 0.35
C HIS A 84 -38.17 -16.75 0.27
N ARG A 85 -37.31 -17.74 -0.01
CA ARG A 85 -37.72 -19.15 -0.01
C ARG A 85 -38.13 -19.64 1.38
N LEU A 86 -37.41 -19.24 2.43
CA LEU A 86 -37.77 -19.54 3.81
C LEU A 86 -39.12 -18.94 4.19
N ASP A 87 -39.35 -17.67 3.82
CA ASP A 87 -40.60 -16.95 4.14
C ASP A 87 -41.80 -17.58 3.43
N ALA A 88 -41.66 -17.91 2.14
CA ALA A 88 -42.71 -18.60 1.37
C ALA A 88 -43.00 -20.00 1.95
N MET A 89 -41.95 -20.78 2.23
CA MET A 89 -42.08 -22.13 2.78
C MET A 89 -42.72 -22.12 4.18
N TYR A 90 -42.52 -21.06 4.96
CA TYR A 90 -43.18 -20.89 6.25
C TYR A 90 -44.70 -20.75 6.10
N ILE A 91 -45.15 -19.92 5.15
CA ILE A 91 -46.58 -19.76 4.86
C ILE A 91 -47.18 -21.10 4.37
N ASP A 92 -46.52 -21.77 3.42
CA ASP A 92 -47.01 -23.05 2.90
C ASP A 92 -47.05 -24.17 3.97
N HIS A 93 -46.14 -24.12 4.95
CA HIS A 93 -46.16 -25.02 6.09
C HIS A 93 -47.37 -24.74 7.01
N LEU A 94 -47.67 -23.46 7.29
CA LEU A 94 -48.86 -23.09 8.07
C LEU A 94 -50.17 -23.49 7.38
N ASP A 95 -50.20 -23.43 6.05
CA ASP A 95 -51.33 -23.89 5.23
C ASP A 95 -51.41 -25.43 5.11
N GLY A 96 -50.48 -26.17 5.72
CA GLY A 96 -50.43 -27.63 5.67
C GLY A 96 -49.98 -28.23 4.32
N LYS A 97 -49.48 -27.41 3.38
CA LYS A 97 -48.96 -27.86 2.08
C LYS A 97 -47.57 -28.50 2.18
N VAL A 98 -46.85 -28.20 3.26
CA VAL A 98 -45.49 -28.71 3.52
C VAL A 98 -45.46 -29.52 4.81
N ASP A 99 -45.03 -30.77 4.68
CA ASP A 99 -44.81 -31.69 5.80
C ASP A 99 -43.80 -31.12 6.83
N PRO A 100 -44.05 -31.27 8.15
CA PRO A 100 -43.17 -30.74 9.20
C PRO A 100 -41.72 -31.25 9.15
N VAL A 101 -41.49 -32.52 8.79
CA VAL A 101 -40.14 -33.11 8.71
C VAL A 101 -39.38 -32.52 7.53
N PHE A 102 -40.07 -32.35 6.39
CA PHE A 102 -39.50 -31.69 5.22
C PHE A 102 -39.18 -30.22 5.50
N TYR A 103 -40.09 -29.48 6.15
CA TYR A 103 -39.90 -28.09 6.54
C TYR A 103 -38.63 -27.92 7.38
N GLU A 104 -38.49 -28.67 8.47
CA GLU A 104 -37.33 -28.56 9.36
C GLU A 104 -36.01 -28.96 8.68
N LYS A 105 -36.05 -29.93 7.76
CA LYS A 105 -34.89 -30.29 6.95
C LYS A 105 -34.44 -29.13 6.06
N LYS A 106 -35.36 -28.55 5.28
CA LYS A 106 -35.03 -27.46 4.33
C LYS A 106 -34.68 -26.16 5.02
N LYS A 107 -35.38 -25.82 6.10
CA LYS A 107 -35.06 -24.67 6.95
C LYS A 107 -33.62 -24.73 7.44
N ARG A 108 -33.19 -25.88 7.97
CA ARG A 108 -31.80 -26.06 8.44
C ARG A 108 -30.78 -25.98 7.30
N GLU A 109 -31.09 -26.54 6.13
CA GLU A 109 -30.24 -26.48 4.94
C GLU A 109 -30.00 -25.04 4.49
N TRP A 110 -31.07 -24.27 4.23
CA TRP A 110 -30.95 -22.89 3.76
C TRP A 110 -30.38 -21.95 4.81
N ARG A 111 -30.68 -22.15 6.11
CA ARG A 111 -30.04 -21.35 7.18
C ARG A 111 -28.53 -21.58 7.23
N ARG A 112 -28.06 -22.82 7.09
CA ARG A 112 -26.62 -23.11 7.01
C ARG A 112 -25.95 -22.47 5.79
N GLU A 113 -26.64 -22.44 4.67
CA GLU A 113 -26.17 -21.82 3.44
C GLU A 113 -26.09 -20.29 3.59
N GLN A 114 -27.12 -19.66 4.15
CA GLN A 114 -27.11 -18.22 4.51
C GLN A 114 -25.93 -17.90 5.43
N ASP A 115 -25.69 -18.69 6.48
CA ASP A 115 -24.56 -18.49 7.38
C ASP A 115 -23.21 -18.61 6.67
N ALA A 116 -23.08 -19.53 5.70
CA ALA A 116 -21.87 -19.70 4.92
C ALA A 116 -21.60 -18.51 3.99
N LEU A 117 -22.65 -18.01 3.32
CA LEU A 117 -22.60 -16.82 2.48
C LEU A 117 -22.29 -15.56 3.30
N GLN A 118 -22.90 -15.41 4.48
CA GLN A 118 -22.63 -14.31 5.39
C GLN A 118 -21.16 -14.30 5.83
N ARG A 119 -20.60 -15.46 6.21
CA ARG A 119 -19.16 -15.59 6.51
C ARG A 119 -18.29 -15.23 5.32
N LYS A 120 -18.68 -15.60 4.09
CA LYS A 120 -17.95 -15.23 2.88
C LYS A 120 -17.97 -13.72 2.66
N MET A 121 -19.12 -13.08 2.84
CA MET A 121 -19.29 -11.63 2.74
C MET A 121 -18.43 -10.88 3.77
N THR A 122 -18.43 -11.31 5.03
CA THR A 122 -17.58 -10.71 6.08
C THR A 122 -16.09 -10.81 5.76
N ARG A 123 -15.63 -11.93 5.17
CA ARG A 123 -14.23 -12.05 4.74
C ARG A 123 -13.84 -11.06 3.64
N HIS A 124 -14.75 -10.79 2.70
CA HIS A 124 -14.50 -9.79 1.66
C HIS A 124 -14.48 -8.36 2.25
N HIS A 125 -15.42 -8.00 3.13
CA HIS A 125 -15.51 -6.64 3.68
C HIS A 125 -14.24 -6.17 4.42
N ASN A 126 -13.56 -7.07 5.13
CA ASN A 126 -12.37 -6.72 5.91
C ASN A 126 -11.10 -6.52 5.06
N ALA A 127 -11.14 -6.79 3.75
CA ALA A 127 -9.92 -6.93 2.95
C ALA A 127 -9.51 -5.68 2.14
N ASP A 128 -10.41 -4.75 1.75
CA ASP A 128 -10.17 -4.10 0.45
C ASP A 128 -10.36 -2.58 0.28
N THR A 129 -10.90 -1.80 1.22
CA THR A 129 -11.25 -0.40 0.90
C THR A 129 -10.35 0.70 1.48
N SER A 130 -9.91 0.64 2.75
CA SER A 130 -9.19 1.78 3.34
C SER A 130 -7.70 1.86 2.98
N TYR A 131 -7.07 0.74 2.60
CA TYR A 131 -5.63 0.65 2.39
C TYR A 131 -5.11 1.50 1.21
N ILE A 132 -5.89 1.61 0.13
CA ILE A 132 -5.45 2.33 -1.08
C ILE A 132 -5.53 3.84 -0.88
N ASP A 133 -6.63 4.35 -0.32
CA ASP A 133 -6.78 5.79 -0.04
C ASP A 133 -5.76 6.29 0.98
N GLU A 134 -5.48 5.49 2.00
CA GLU A 134 -4.41 5.75 2.96
C GLU A 134 -3.04 5.72 2.29
N GLY A 135 -2.80 4.76 1.38
CA GLY A 135 -1.56 4.66 0.62
C GLY A 135 -1.32 5.83 -0.33
N VAL A 136 -2.35 6.28 -1.06
CA VAL A 136 -2.31 7.46 -1.92
C VAL A 136 -2.00 8.70 -1.10
N ARG A 137 -2.70 8.91 0.02
CA ARG A 137 -2.47 10.05 0.90
C ARG A 137 -1.06 10.05 1.50
N LEU A 138 -0.56 8.88 1.91
CA LEU A 138 0.81 8.73 2.41
C LEU A 138 1.84 9.08 1.33
N LEU A 139 1.60 8.67 0.09
CA LEU A 139 2.47 8.98 -1.03
C LEU A 139 2.52 10.48 -1.29
N GLU A 140 1.38 11.15 -1.37
CA GLU A 140 1.31 12.61 -1.57
C GLU A 140 2.03 13.38 -0.47
N LEU A 141 1.74 13.05 0.80
CA LEU A 141 2.41 13.66 1.95
C LEU A 141 3.92 13.47 1.91
N THR A 142 4.38 12.31 1.46
CA THR A 142 5.82 12.03 1.36
C THR A 142 6.46 12.84 0.24
N GLN A 143 5.80 13.01 -0.92
CA GLN A 143 6.32 13.82 -2.02
C GLN A 143 6.55 15.28 -1.58
N ASP A 144 5.58 15.87 -0.88
CA ASP A 144 5.67 17.25 -0.39
C ASP A 144 6.74 17.38 0.72
N ALA A 145 6.84 16.38 1.59
CA ALA A 145 7.85 16.35 2.65
C ALA A 145 9.28 16.23 2.10
N VAL A 146 9.49 15.51 0.99
CA VAL A 146 10.79 15.41 0.32
C VAL A 146 11.23 16.76 -0.25
N ILE A 147 10.31 17.51 -0.86
CA ILE A 147 10.59 18.86 -1.39
C ILE A 147 11.00 19.81 -0.26
N THR A 148 10.27 19.77 0.86
CA THR A 148 10.47 20.69 1.99
C THR A 148 11.56 20.26 2.96
N TYR A 149 12.12 19.05 2.81
CA TYR A 149 13.05 18.42 3.75
C TYR A 149 14.17 19.33 4.25
N LYS A 150 14.80 20.12 3.38
CA LYS A 150 15.92 21.01 3.77
C LYS A 150 15.51 22.09 4.76
N ASN A 151 14.27 22.55 4.69
CA ASN A 151 13.75 23.66 5.47
C ASN A 151 13.02 23.20 6.75
N GLN A 152 12.82 21.89 6.90
CA GLN A 152 12.19 21.29 8.07
C GLN A 152 13.11 21.32 9.30
N ASN A 153 12.50 21.31 10.48
CA ASN A 153 13.26 21.15 11.72
C ASN A 153 13.76 19.72 11.90
N MET A 154 14.71 19.50 12.82
CA MET A 154 15.35 18.19 13.01
C MET A 154 14.36 17.06 13.37
N ASN A 155 13.28 17.38 14.09
CA ASN A 155 12.29 16.37 14.48
C ASN A 155 11.47 15.93 13.26
N GLU A 156 11.04 16.86 12.43
CA GLU A 156 10.34 16.59 11.18
C GLU A 156 11.21 15.80 10.19
N LYS A 157 12.46 16.23 9.98
CA LYS A 157 13.44 15.49 9.15
C LYS A 157 13.55 14.04 9.62
N ARG A 158 13.70 13.82 10.94
CA ARG A 158 13.82 12.48 11.52
C ARG A 158 12.54 11.65 11.36
N SER A 159 11.38 12.27 11.52
CA SER A 159 10.09 11.61 11.33
C SER A 159 9.91 11.16 9.89
N LEU A 160 10.20 12.03 8.91
CA LEU A 160 10.18 11.67 7.50
C LEU A 160 11.11 10.49 7.20
N LEU A 161 12.36 10.54 7.69
CA LEU A 161 13.31 9.46 7.47
C LEU A 161 12.85 8.13 8.07
N LYS A 162 12.15 8.13 9.21
CA LYS A 162 11.56 6.92 9.81
C LYS A 162 10.37 6.36 9.04
N ILE A 163 9.58 7.24 8.41
CA ILE A 163 8.46 6.85 7.55
C ILE A 163 9.00 6.20 6.27
N VAL A 164 10.06 6.77 5.70
CA VAL A 164 10.59 6.34 4.39
C VAL A 164 11.52 5.13 4.50
N HIS A 165 12.39 5.08 5.51
CA HIS A 165 13.42 4.06 5.61
C HIS A 165 13.12 3.05 6.73
N SER A 166 13.36 1.77 6.45
CA SER A 166 13.30 0.69 7.44
C SER A 166 14.60 0.61 8.24
N ASN A 167 15.71 0.88 7.56
CA ASN A 167 17.05 0.82 8.12
C ASN A 167 17.98 1.85 7.48
N SER A 168 19.00 2.27 8.21
CA SER A 168 20.03 3.19 7.72
C SER A 168 21.34 2.89 8.43
N ILE A 169 22.36 2.52 7.65
CA ILE A 169 23.67 2.11 8.13
C ILE A 169 24.71 3.07 7.59
N TRP A 170 25.54 3.61 8.49
CA TRP A 170 26.71 4.39 8.12
C TRP A 170 27.97 3.53 8.23
N LYS A 171 28.71 3.40 7.13
CA LYS A 171 29.95 2.63 7.08
C LYS A 171 30.93 3.30 6.12
N ASP A 172 32.18 3.48 6.56
CA ASP A 172 33.31 3.94 5.74
C ASP A 172 33.05 5.22 4.92
N GLY A 173 32.26 6.16 5.46
CA GLY A 173 31.94 7.43 4.79
C GLY A 173 30.70 7.38 3.91
N THR A 174 30.02 6.24 3.83
CA THR A 174 28.83 6.03 3.00
C THR A 174 27.63 5.63 3.85
N LEU A 175 26.48 6.20 3.51
CA LEU A 175 25.17 5.86 4.03
C LEU A 175 24.52 4.82 3.11
N SER A 176 24.16 3.67 3.67
CA SER A 176 23.30 2.68 3.03
C SER A 176 21.92 2.74 3.67
N THR A 177 20.88 2.96 2.86
CA THR A 177 19.49 3.04 3.30
C THR A 177 18.67 1.89 2.72
N GLU A 178 17.74 1.37 3.51
CA GLU A 178 16.72 0.44 3.05
C GLU A 178 15.37 1.13 3.14
N TYR A 179 14.60 1.14 2.04
CA TYR A 179 13.28 1.75 2.00
C TYR A 179 12.22 0.83 2.62
N ARG A 180 11.20 1.44 3.23
CA ARG A 180 9.94 0.76 3.57
C ARG A 180 9.06 0.67 2.34
N LYS A 181 8.16 -0.31 2.31
CA LYS A 181 7.07 -0.34 1.34
C LYS A 181 6.10 0.82 1.59
N PRO A 182 5.60 1.51 0.55
CA PRO A 182 5.82 1.25 -0.88
C PRO A 182 7.00 2.03 -1.51
N PHE A 183 7.83 2.74 -0.72
CA PHE A 183 8.90 3.60 -1.23
C PHE A 183 10.04 2.85 -1.93
N ASP A 184 10.23 1.58 -1.61
CA ASP A 184 11.16 0.67 -2.30
C ASP A 184 10.81 0.53 -3.78
N LEU A 185 9.53 0.27 -4.08
CA LEU A 185 9.03 0.18 -5.44
C LEU A 185 9.17 1.52 -6.16
N LEU A 186 8.82 2.63 -5.49
CA LEU A 186 8.97 3.96 -6.07
C LEU A 186 10.42 4.27 -6.46
N ALA A 187 11.40 3.90 -5.64
CA ALA A 187 12.81 4.15 -5.93
C ALA A 187 13.25 3.43 -7.22
N VAL A 188 12.81 2.19 -7.42
CA VAL A 188 13.12 1.39 -8.61
C VAL A 188 12.38 1.95 -9.83
N THR A 189 11.06 2.11 -9.75
CA THR A 189 10.23 2.53 -10.88
C THR A 189 10.54 3.96 -11.33
N ASN A 190 10.85 4.86 -10.40
CA ASN A 190 11.27 6.23 -10.75
C ASN A 190 12.62 6.22 -11.48
N HIS A 191 13.57 5.39 -11.05
CA HIS A 191 14.85 5.25 -11.76
C HIS A 191 14.64 4.82 -13.21
N ASP A 192 13.83 3.78 -13.43
CA ASP A 192 13.50 3.27 -14.76
C ASP A 192 12.75 4.31 -15.61
N TYR A 193 11.80 5.03 -15.00
CA TYR A 193 11.06 6.10 -15.66
C TYR A 193 11.99 7.23 -16.11
N GLN A 194 12.88 7.70 -15.25
CA GLN A 194 13.81 8.78 -15.60
C GLN A 194 14.79 8.35 -16.71
N GLN A 195 15.27 7.10 -16.70
CA GLN A 195 16.10 6.59 -17.80
C GLN A 195 15.33 6.55 -19.13
N LYS A 196 14.08 6.09 -19.12
CA LYS A 196 13.24 5.98 -20.33
C LYS A 196 12.73 7.33 -20.82
N LYS A 197 12.45 8.30 -19.94
CA LYS A 197 12.04 9.67 -20.31
C LYS A 197 13.08 10.37 -21.19
N VAL A 198 14.37 10.02 -21.05
CA VAL A 198 15.45 10.53 -21.91
C VAL A 198 15.42 9.95 -23.33
N THR A 199 14.72 8.82 -23.53
CA THR A 199 14.74 8.03 -24.78
C THR A 199 13.45 8.14 -25.60
N PHE A 200 12.30 8.41 -24.98
CA PHE A 200 10.98 8.43 -25.65
C PHE A 200 10.42 9.85 -25.87
N GLN A 201 9.72 10.08 -26.99
CA GLN A 201 9.15 11.38 -27.38
C GLN A 201 7.70 11.61 -26.90
N THR A 202 6.97 10.58 -26.41
CA THR A 202 5.54 10.66 -26.08
C THR A 202 5.21 10.27 -24.63
N LYS A 203 4.37 11.08 -23.96
CA LYS A 203 4.02 10.99 -22.51
C LYS A 203 3.18 9.75 -22.16
N SER A 204 2.33 9.23 -23.06
CA SER A 204 1.45 8.07 -22.74
C SER A 204 2.22 6.77 -22.55
N ASP A 205 3.27 6.55 -23.33
CA ASP A 205 4.06 5.31 -23.29
C ASP A 205 4.84 5.19 -21.97
N LEU A 206 5.21 6.33 -21.37
CA LEU A 206 5.93 6.40 -20.10
C LEU A 206 5.04 6.09 -18.89
N CYS A 207 3.74 6.38 -18.94
CA CYS A 207 2.83 6.06 -17.84
C CYS A 207 2.64 4.54 -17.66
N THR A 208 2.87 3.73 -18.71
CA THR A 208 2.74 2.26 -18.63
C THR A 208 3.72 1.61 -17.65
N ILE A 209 4.83 2.29 -17.34
CA ILE A 209 5.84 1.83 -16.37
C ILE A 209 5.26 1.79 -14.94
N TRP A 210 4.24 2.61 -14.67
CA TRP A 210 3.57 2.70 -13.37
C TRP A 210 2.36 1.76 -13.26
N LEU A 211 1.92 1.15 -14.36
CA LEU A 211 0.88 0.12 -14.32
C LEU A 211 1.53 -1.20 -13.87
N PRO A 212 0.86 -1.97 -12.99
CA PRO A 212 1.23 -3.36 -12.79
C PRO A 212 1.24 -4.04 -14.16
N SER A 213 2.33 -4.71 -14.52
CA SER A 213 2.34 -5.60 -15.68
C SER A 213 1.07 -6.45 -15.63
N ALA A 214 0.31 -6.48 -16.72
CA ALA A 214 -0.91 -7.28 -16.81
C ALA A 214 -0.55 -8.72 -16.44
N ASP A 215 -0.80 -9.11 -15.19
CA ASP A 215 -0.57 -10.45 -14.72
C ASP A 215 -1.42 -11.34 -15.61
N SER A 216 -0.72 -12.14 -16.43
CA SER A 216 -1.29 -13.07 -17.40
C SER A 216 -1.89 -14.28 -16.69
N ASN A 217 -2.69 -14.04 -15.66
CA ASN A 217 -3.54 -15.05 -15.04
C ASN A 217 -4.89 -15.07 -15.75
N HIS A 218 -4.87 -15.27 -17.07
CA HIS A 218 -5.96 -15.98 -17.74
C HIS A 218 -5.78 -17.45 -17.40
N GLY A 219 -6.27 -17.83 -16.21
CA GLY A 219 -6.52 -19.23 -15.92
C GLY A 219 -7.63 -19.70 -16.85
N HIS A 220 -7.24 -20.38 -17.92
CA HIS A 220 -8.13 -21.33 -18.58
C HIS A 220 -8.54 -22.38 -17.54
N GLY A 221 -9.74 -22.22 -17.01
CA GLY A 221 -10.46 -23.31 -16.37
C GLY A 221 -11.33 -23.97 -17.44
N ASP A 222 -10.82 -25.07 -17.97
CA ASP A 222 -11.65 -26.13 -18.55
C ASP A 222 -12.38 -26.89 -17.44
#